data_AF-A0A0N4T5I6-F1
#
_entry.id   AF-A0A0N4T5I6-F1
#
_cell.length_a   1.000
_cell.length_b   1.000
_cell.length_c   1.000
_cell.angle_alpha   90.00
_cell.angle_beta   90.00
_cell.angle_gamma   90.00
#
_symmetry.space_group_name_H-M   'P 1'
#
loop_
_entity.id
_entity.type
_entity.pdbx_description
1 polymer ?
#
loop_
_entity_poly.entity_id
_entity_poly.type
_entity_poly.pdbx_seq_one_letter_code
_entity_poly.pdbx_strand_id
1 'polypeptide(L)'
;MLWQWLHSSEMETIPKRYAQVFKERSTRKAFVLDPVKMAVSPDGRFVFTIGSRKIMVISERNPMEWLTSFKIDVFNLNLEKRQSLNLNDLFDFGDYLIHTYAIDNNTLIILDYNHRQTTLRQRIVKVE
;
A
#
# COMPACT_ATOMS: atom_id res chain seq x y z
N MET A 1 -60.47 -24.77 12.85
CA MET A 1 -59.26 -25.02 13.65
C MET A 1 -58.19 -24.05 13.15
N LEU A 2 -57.82 -23.06 13.99
CA LEU A 2 -56.64 -22.14 13.97
C LEU A 2 -56.39 -21.23 12.72
N TRP A 3 -56.44 -19.88 12.86
CA TRP A 3 -55.32 -18.91 13.04
C TRP A 3 -54.34 -18.91 11.82
N GLN A 4 -53.93 -17.83 11.14
CA GLN A 4 -53.43 -16.52 11.58
C GLN A 4 -53.22 -15.57 10.38
N TRP A 5 -53.25 -14.28 10.69
CA TRP A 5 -52.78 -13.10 9.96
C TRP A 5 -51.34 -13.20 9.38
N LEU A 6 -51.04 -12.47 8.27
CA LEU A 6 -50.12 -11.30 8.26
C LEU A 6 -49.85 -10.78 6.83
N HIS A 7 -49.94 -9.45 6.69
CA HIS A 7 -49.34 -8.66 5.64
C HIS A 7 -47.83 -8.88 5.56
N SER A 8 -47.27 -8.95 4.34
CA SER A 8 -45.89 -8.56 4.08
C SER A 8 -45.84 -7.61 2.89
N SER A 9 -45.65 -6.32 3.21
CA SER A 9 -45.09 -5.35 2.28
C SER A 9 -43.57 -5.46 2.36
N GLU A 10 -42.95 -6.29 1.52
CA GLU A 10 -41.51 -6.22 1.31
C GLU A 10 -41.25 -5.47 0.01
N MET A 11 -41.04 -4.16 0.11
CA MET A 11 -40.29 -3.44 -0.91
C MET A 11 -38.85 -3.97 -0.84
N GLU A 12 -38.48 -4.84 -1.79
CA GLU A 12 -37.09 -5.20 -2.03
C GLU A 12 -36.29 -3.93 -2.39
N THR A 13 -35.49 -3.47 -1.44
CA THR A 13 -34.52 -2.41 -1.66
C THR A 13 -33.36 -2.97 -2.49
N ILE A 14 -33.43 -2.87 -3.81
CA ILE A 14 -32.33 -3.23 -4.70
C ILE A 14 -31.15 -2.27 -4.42
N PRO A 15 -30.00 -2.74 -3.92
CA PRO A 15 -28.86 -1.87 -3.66
C PRO A 15 -28.25 -1.41 -4.99
N LYS A 16 -28.25 -0.10 -5.25
CA LYS A 16 -27.59 0.50 -6.42
C LYS A 16 -26.08 0.26 -6.35
N ARG A 17 -25.56 -0.64 -7.19
CA ARG A 17 -24.12 -0.92 -7.33
C ARG A 17 -23.44 0.18 -8.14
N TYR A 18 -22.91 1.21 -7.49
CA TYR A 18 -22.20 2.31 -8.18
C TYR A 18 -20.71 2.05 -8.44
N ALA A 19 -20.14 0.92 -8.03
CA ALA A 19 -18.82 0.52 -8.49
C ALA A 19 -18.61 -0.99 -8.31
N GLN A 20 -18.50 -1.71 -9.41
CA GLN A 20 -17.96 -3.06 -9.37
C GLN A 20 -16.43 -2.92 -9.32
N VAL A 21 -15.87 -2.79 -8.11
CA VAL A 21 -14.42 -2.82 -7.93
C VAL A 21 -13.97 -4.21 -8.36
N PHE A 22 -13.26 -4.29 -9.48
CA PHE A 22 -12.64 -5.51 -9.98
C PHE A 22 -11.58 -5.93 -8.96
N LYS A 23 -11.99 -6.74 -7.97
CA LYS A 23 -11.07 -7.47 -7.09
C LYS A 23 -10.74 -8.76 -7.81
N GLU A 24 -9.79 -8.70 -8.74
CA GLU A 24 -9.09 -9.91 -9.15
C GLU A 24 -8.29 -10.39 -7.93
N ARG A 25 -8.90 -11.32 -7.19
CA ARG A 25 -8.35 -11.86 -5.96
C ARG A 25 -7.19 -12.77 -6.34
N SER A 26 -5.96 -12.28 -6.15
CA SER A 26 -4.85 -13.18 -5.84
C SER A 26 -5.30 -14.15 -4.75
N THR A 27 -4.98 -15.44 -4.89
CA THR A 27 -5.34 -16.50 -3.92
C THR A 27 -4.73 -16.30 -2.52
N ARG A 28 -3.90 -15.27 -2.35
CA ARG A 28 -3.36 -14.84 -1.06
C ARG A 28 -4.42 -14.08 -0.25
N LYS A 29 -4.68 -14.53 0.98
CA LYS A 29 -5.51 -13.85 2.01
C LYS A 29 -5.02 -12.44 2.41
N ALA A 30 -3.95 -11.94 1.80
CA ALA A 30 -3.19 -10.79 2.25
C ALA A 30 -3.03 -9.77 1.13
N PHE A 31 -4.14 -9.15 0.70
CA PHE A 31 -4.05 -7.74 0.33
C PHE A 31 -3.94 -6.98 1.66
N VAL A 32 -2.74 -6.97 2.23
CA VAL A 32 -2.43 -6.02 3.31
C VAL A 32 -2.49 -4.66 2.63
N LEU A 33 -3.50 -3.87 2.96
CA LEU A 33 -3.36 -2.43 2.82
C LEU A 33 -2.19 -2.07 3.71
N ASP A 34 -0.99 -1.97 3.12
CA ASP A 34 0.19 -1.57 3.88
C ASP A 34 -0.15 -0.21 4.52
N PRO A 35 -0.17 -0.11 5.86
CA PRO A 35 -0.48 1.15 6.51
C PRO A 35 0.56 2.17 6.04
N VAL A 36 0.10 3.41 5.82
CA VAL A 36 1.01 4.51 5.48
C VAL A 36 2.10 4.55 6.55
N LYS A 37 3.37 4.48 6.11
CA LYS A 37 4.51 4.65 7.00
C LYS A 37 5.04 6.07 6.87
N MET A 38 5.60 6.57 7.95
CA MET A 38 6.15 7.91 8.03
C MET A 38 7.53 7.86 8.66
N ALA A 39 8.41 8.74 8.19
CA ALA A 39 9.69 9.02 8.80
C ALA A 39 9.90 10.54 8.85
N VAL A 40 10.58 11.02 9.88
CA VAL A 40 10.95 12.43 10.03
C VAL A 40 12.47 12.52 9.93
N SER A 41 12.99 13.51 9.21
CA SER A 41 14.44 13.77 9.17
C SER A 41 14.98 14.06 10.57
N PRO A 42 16.27 13.76 10.84
CA PRO A 42 16.85 14.00 12.16
C PRO A 42 16.75 15.46 12.65
N ASP A 43 16.72 16.43 11.74
CA ASP A 43 16.58 17.85 12.06
C ASP A 43 15.13 18.32 12.15
N GLY A 44 14.16 17.43 11.96
CA GLY A 44 12.72 17.73 12.02
C GLY A 44 12.17 18.53 10.84
N ARG A 45 12.99 18.89 9.84
CA ARG A 45 12.55 19.77 8.73
C ARG A 45 11.78 19.04 7.63
N PHE A 46 12.00 17.73 7.48
CA PHE A 46 11.40 16.94 6.42
C PHE A 46 10.59 15.78 6.99
N VAL A 47 9.39 15.59 6.45
CA VAL A 47 8.54 14.42 6.73
C VAL A 47 8.37 13.63 5.44
N PHE A 48 8.75 12.36 5.48
CA PHE A 48 8.56 11.41 4.39
C PHE A 48 7.35 10.53 4.73
N THR A 49 6.39 10.42 3.82
CA THR A 49 5.29 9.45 3.93
C THR A 49 5.33 8.51 2.74
N ILE A 50 5.35 7.21 3.00
CA ILE A 50 5.25 6.17 1.98
C ILE A 50 3.90 5.47 2.09
N GLY A 51 3.26 5.30 0.94
CA GLY A 51 2.00 4.59 0.87
C GLY A 51 1.60 4.32 -0.56
N SER A 52 0.31 4.03 -0.77
CA SER A 52 -0.25 3.77 -2.10
C SER A 52 0.53 2.68 -2.86
N ARG A 53 0.85 1.57 -2.18
CA ARG A 53 1.54 0.43 -2.79
C ARG A 53 0.78 -0.03 -4.03
N LYS A 54 1.47 -0.07 -5.17
CA LYS A 54 0.98 -0.67 -6.41
C LYS A 54 1.78 -1.93 -6.66
N ILE A 55 1.08 -2.98 -7.05
CA ILE A 55 1.67 -4.26 -7.43
C ILE A 55 1.22 -4.54 -8.86
N MET A 56 2.17 -4.81 -9.74
CA MET A 56 1.92 -5.21 -11.12
C MET A 56 2.54 -6.58 -11.35
N VAL A 57 1.76 -7.53 -11.87
CA VAL A 57 2.26 -8.85 -12.26
C VAL A 57 2.82 -8.73 -13.68
N ILE A 58 4.10 -9.05 -13.87
CA ILE A 58 4.76 -9.01 -15.19
C ILE A 58 4.65 -10.36 -15.90
N SER A 59 4.70 -11.46 -15.14
CA SER A 59 4.64 -12.82 -15.67
C SER A 59 3.85 -13.72 -14.73
N GLU A 60 2.87 -14.42 -15.28
CA GLU A 60 2.12 -15.48 -14.60
C GLU A 60 2.76 -16.87 -14.80
N ARG A 61 3.79 -16.96 -15.68
CA ARG A 61 4.55 -18.21 -15.85
C ARG A 61 5.43 -18.43 -14.62
N ASN A 62 5.63 -19.69 -14.23
CA ASN A 62 6.38 -20.03 -13.03
C ASN A 62 7.90 -19.77 -13.25
N PRO A 63 8.58 -18.94 -12.43
CA PRO A 63 8.09 -18.26 -11.23
C PRO A 63 7.32 -16.97 -11.54
N MET A 64 6.21 -16.75 -10.83
CA MET A 64 5.39 -15.54 -10.96
C MET A 64 6.20 -14.29 -10.56
N GLU A 65 6.33 -13.36 -11.51
CA GLU A 65 7.10 -12.12 -11.33
C GLU A 65 6.17 -10.92 -11.18
N TRP A 66 6.55 -10.02 -10.27
CA TRP A 66 5.75 -8.87 -9.88
C TRP A 66 6.68 -7.69 -9.55
N LEU A 67 6.25 -6.49 -9.94
CA LEU A 67 6.88 -5.23 -9.57
C LEU A 67 6.05 -4.58 -8.48
N THR A 68 6.74 -4.06 -7.48
CA THR A 68 6.12 -3.18 -6.50
C THR A 68 6.54 -1.74 -6.78
N SER A 69 5.58 -0.82 -6.70
CA SER A 69 5.83 0.61 -6.75
C SER A 69 5.14 1.30 -5.56
N PHE A 70 5.70 2.42 -5.12
CA PHE A 70 5.13 3.26 -4.08
C PHE A 70 5.07 4.71 -4.50
N LYS A 71 4.11 5.44 -3.94
CA LYS A 71 4.18 6.90 -3.91
C LYS A 71 4.81 7.32 -2.57
N ILE A 72 5.82 8.17 -2.66
CA ILE A 72 6.39 8.88 -1.51
C ILE A 72 5.99 10.33 -1.62
N ASP A 73 5.54 10.90 -0.52
CA ASP A 73 5.41 12.35 -0.36
C ASP A 73 6.45 12.84 0.63
N VAL A 74 7.12 13.93 0.27
CA VAL A 74 8.13 14.61 1.07
C VAL A 74 7.60 16.00 1.39
N PHE A 75 7.44 16.29 2.66
CA PHE A 75 6.97 17.57 3.17
C PHE A 75 8.15 18.32 3.76
N ASN A 76 8.49 19.46 3.19
CA ASN A 76 9.39 20.43 3.81
C ASN A 76 8.55 21.32 4.72
N LEU A 77 8.70 21.14 6.04
CA LEU A 77 7.89 21.83 7.03
C LEU A 77 8.20 23.32 7.14
N ASN A 78 9.40 23.75 6.79
CA ASN A 78 9.78 25.17 6.82
C ASN A 78 9.18 25.96 5.66
N LEU A 79 9.06 25.33 4.50
CA LEU A 79 8.53 25.95 3.29
C LEU A 79 7.06 25.60 3.04
N GLU A 80 6.46 24.80 3.91
CA GLU A 80 5.13 24.20 3.74
C GLU A 80 4.95 23.53 2.36
N LYS A 81 6.05 23.02 1.80
CA LYS A 81 6.10 22.51 0.43
C LYS A 81 6.00 20.99 0.43
N ARG A 82 5.15 20.46 -0.44
CA ARG A 82 5.06 19.02 -0.74
C ARG A 82 5.73 18.71 -2.08
N GLN A 83 6.55 17.66 -2.10
CA GLN A 83 7.08 17.03 -3.30
C GLN A 83 6.64 15.56 -3.32
N SER A 84 6.04 15.11 -4.43
CA SER A 84 5.70 13.70 -4.62
C SER A 84 6.76 13.02 -5.48
N LEU A 85 7.20 11.84 -5.05
CA LEU A 85 8.11 10.96 -5.75
C LEU A 85 7.43 9.62 -6.02
N ASN A 86 7.73 9.01 -7.16
CA ASN A 86 7.31 7.64 -7.44
C ASN A 86 8.53 6.73 -7.33
N LEU A 87 8.46 5.76 -6.44
CA LEU A 87 9.39 4.63 -6.42
C LEU A 87 8.80 3.55 -7.29
N ASN A 88 9.35 3.40 -8.49
CA ASN A 88 8.89 2.41 -9.45
C ASN A 88 9.79 1.19 -9.46
N ASP A 89 9.25 0.09 -9.98
CA ASP A 89 10.00 -1.07 -10.42
C ASP A 89 10.90 -1.68 -9.33
N LEU A 90 10.41 -1.69 -8.08
CA LEU A 90 11.09 -2.35 -6.97
C LEU A 90 10.98 -3.86 -7.16
N PHE A 91 11.90 -4.40 -7.96
CA PHE A 91 12.05 -5.84 -8.15
C PHE A 91 12.36 -6.52 -6.82
N ASP A 92 11.76 -7.69 -6.63
CA ASP A 92 11.90 -8.52 -5.42
C ASP A 92 11.59 -7.78 -4.11
N PHE A 93 10.69 -6.79 -4.16
CA PHE A 93 10.18 -6.16 -2.94
C PHE A 93 9.39 -7.19 -2.13
N GLY A 94 9.69 -7.26 -0.84
CA GLY A 94 9.08 -8.20 0.08
C GLY A 94 7.56 -8.07 0.17
N ASP A 95 6.92 -9.09 0.71
CA ASP A 95 5.48 -9.11 0.89
C ASP A 95 5.03 -8.05 1.90
N TYR A 96 5.92 -7.65 2.82
CA TYR A 96 5.61 -6.70 3.89
C TYR A 96 6.54 -5.50 3.86
N LEU A 97 5.95 -4.30 3.87
CA LEU A 97 6.63 -3.07 4.25
C LEU A 97 6.67 -2.98 5.78
N ILE A 98 7.84 -3.28 6.36
CA ILE A 98 7.99 -3.37 7.81
C ILE A 98 8.07 -1.98 8.44
N HIS A 99 9.03 -1.17 8.00
CA HIS A 99 9.35 0.11 8.63
C HIS A 99 10.03 1.08 7.67
N THR A 100 10.06 2.36 8.04
CA THR A 100 10.80 3.41 7.35
C THR A 100 11.43 4.37 8.34
N TYR A 101 12.65 4.83 8.07
CA TYR A 101 13.32 5.86 8.85
C TYR A 101 14.20 6.73 7.94
N ALA A 102 14.41 7.98 8.32
CA ALA A 102 15.28 8.90 7.60
C ALA A 102 16.67 8.89 8.25
N ILE A 103 17.72 8.80 7.43
CA ILE A 103 19.12 8.92 7.91
C ILE A 103 19.54 10.38 7.94
N ASP A 104 19.07 11.17 6.99
CA ASP A 104 19.33 12.59 6.84
C ASP A 104 18.12 13.26 6.18
N ASN A 105 18.32 14.47 5.63
CA ASN A 105 17.25 15.28 5.06
C ASN A 105 16.82 14.88 3.65
N ASN A 106 17.59 14.00 3.01
CA ASN A 106 17.46 13.62 1.62
C ASN A 106 17.52 12.08 1.46
N THR A 107 17.65 11.33 2.54
CA THR A 107 17.81 9.88 2.51
C THR A 107 16.77 9.19 3.38
N LEU A 108 15.88 8.44 2.74
CA LEU A 108 14.90 7.56 3.37
C LEU A 108 15.34 6.11 3.25
N ILE A 109 15.26 5.36 4.34
CA ILE A 109 15.40 3.90 4.34
C ILE A 109 14.04 3.24 4.41
N ILE A 110 13.86 2.24 3.55
CA ILE A 110 12.71 1.35 3.56
C ILE A 110 13.18 -0.04 3.99
N LEU A 111 12.48 -0.62 4.96
CA LEU A 111 12.70 -1.98 5.44
C LEU A 111 11.57 -2.88 4.93
N ASP A 112 11.90 -3.86 4.09
CA ASP A 112 10.95 -4.84 3.57
C ASP A 112 11.32 -6.26 3.96
N TYR A 113 10.30 -7.10 4.16
CA TYR A 113 10.47 -8.51 4.48
C TYR A 113 9.82 -9.39 3.42
N ASN A 114 10.61 -10.28 2.82
CA ASN A 114 10.16 -11.29 1.88
C ASN A 114 10.03 -12.63 2.62
N HIS A 115 8.81 -13.10 2.84
CA HIS A 115 8.59 -14.35 3.60
C HIS A 115 9.01 -15.58 2.81
N ARG A 116 8.95 -15.54 1.47
CA ARG A 116 9.31 -16.69 0.61
C ARG A 116 10.81 -16.97 0.67
N GLN A 117 11.60 -15.90 0.70
CA GLN A 117 13.07 -15.98 0.75
C GLN A 117 13.61 -15.89 2.18
N THR A 118 12.76 -15.62 3.18
CA THR A 118 13.15 -15.37 4.57
C THR A 118 14.16 -14.23 4.73
N THR A 119 14.07 -13.21 3.88
CA THR A 119 15.03 -12.09 3.84
C THR A 119 14.41 -10.79 4.35
N LEU A 120 15.19 -10.07 5.16
CA LEU A 120 14.93 -8.68 5.57
C LEU A 120 15.87 -7.78 4.78
N ARG A 121 15.33 -6.78 4.09
CA ARG A 121 16.10 -5.90 3.19
C ARG A 121 15.96 -4.45 3.59
N GLN A 122 17.08 -3.74 3.58
CA GLN A 122 17.11 -2.29 3.64
C GLN A 122 17.30 -1.74 2.22
N ARG A 123 16.44 -0.80 1.83
CA ARG A 123 16.49 -0.10 0.55
C ARG A 123 16.73 1.38 0.80
N ILE A 124 17.74 1.92 0.15
CA ILE A 124 18.12 3.33 0.25
C ILE A 124 17.38 4.10 -0.84
N VAL A 125 16.65 5.14 -0.44
CA VAL A 125 15.93 6.05 -1.32
C VAL A 125 16.52 7.43 -1.15
N LYS A 126 17.11 7.96 -2.22
CA LYS A 126 17.56 9.35 -2.28
C LYS A 126 16.45 10.25 -2.82
N VAL A 127 16.23 11.34 -2.13
CA VAL A 127 15.26 12.39 -2.41
C VAL A 127 16.06 13.63 -2.82
N GLU A 128 16.01 13.96 -4.11
CA GLU A 128 16.63 15.16 -4.69
C GLU A 128 15.69 16.37 -4.62
#